data_AF-A0A954R3Z2-F1
#
_entry.id   AF-A0A954R3Z2-F1
#
_cell.length_a   1.000
_cell.length_b   1.000
_cell.length_c   1.000
_cell.angle_alpha   90.00
_cell.angle_beta   90.00
_cell.angle_gamma   90.00
#
_symmetry.space_group_name_H-M   'P 1'
#
loop_
_entity.id
_entity.type
_entity.pdbx_description
1 polymer ?
#
loop_
_entity_poly.entity_id
_entity_poly.type
_entity_poly.pdbx_seq_one_letter_code
_entity_poly.pdbx_strand_id
1 'polypeptide(L)'
;MSDVQSGGEGNLRRRFSGLAELWVYLCLIFLSASGAVPGINESHYLPKAKHLWDSSFAPGDLFLESHDSHFLTSMFAGLLARWLPLATVAWLGRLLSWLLLAWSWQRLRRSLELSPVAGALALAGWLLAVHYGNWAGEWVVGGFEAKTIAYPLVLLGLASMIAGKWHWVWLWMGAAMAWHPLVGGWAGLSAGLVWLFQPELPRRMWQQLPWL
;
A
#
# COMPACT_ATOMS: atom_id res chain seq x y z
N MET A 1 -5.96 -30.15 -33.70
CA MET A 1 -6.39 -28.73 -33.72
C MET A 1 -7.35 -28.38 -32.56
N SER A 2 -7.35 -29.13 -31.44
CA SER A 2 -8.25 -28.90 -30.29
C SER A 2 -7.57 -28.32 -29.04
N ASP A 3 -6.23 -28.37 -28.93
CA ASP A 3 -5.51 -27.96 -27.70
C ASP A 3 -5.15 -26.48 -27.61
N VAL A 4 -5.32 -25.71 -28.69
CA VAL A 4 -4.99 -24.27 -28.70
C VAL A 4 -6.15 -23.41 -28.19
N GLN A 5 -7.40 -23.86 -28.34
CA GLN A 5 -8.59 -23.11 -27.89
C GLN A 5 -8.84 -23.21 -26.38
N SER A 6 -8.50 -24.35 -25.75
CA SER A 6 -8.73 -24.59 -24.32
C SER A 6 -7.84 -23.72 -23.41
N GLY A 7 -6.61 -23.41 -23.84
CA GLY A 7 -5.68 -22.55 -23.09
C GLY A 7 -6.07 -21.07 -23.06
N GLY A 8 -6.71 -20.57 -24.11
CA GLY A 8 -7.17 -19.19 -24.23
C GLY A 8 -8.34 -18.86 -23.30
N GLU A 9 -9.34 -19.74 -23.26
CA GLU A 9 -10.53 -19.55 -22.42
C GLU A 9 -10.20 -19.65 -20.92
N GLY A 10 -9.32 -20.57 -20.52
CA GLY A 10 -8.89 -20.72 -19.14
C GLY A 10 -8.12 -19.51 -18.61
N ASN A 11 -7.25 -18.92 -19.43
CA ASN A 11 -6.50 -17.70 -19.09
C ASN A 11 -7.44 -16.49 -18.98
N LEU A 12 -8.40 -16.36 -19.90
CA LEU A 12 -9.38 -15.29 -19.89
C LEU A 12 -10.28 -15.35 -18.65
N ARG A 13 -10.81 -16.53 -18.29
CA ARG A 13 -11.61 -16.73 -17.07
C ARG A 13 -10.83 -16.41 -15.79
N ARG A 14 -9.55 -16.81 -15.71
CA ARG A 14 -8.68 -16.47 -14.57
C ARG A 14 -8.43 -14.96 -14.48
N ARG A 15 -8.22 -14.27 -15.61
CA ARG A 15 -8.05 -12.82 -15.65
C ARG A 15 -9.32 -12.09 -15.20
N PHE A 16 -10.49 -12.48 -15.72
CA PHE A 16 -11.78 -11.92 -15.31
C PHE A 16 -12.04 -12.13 -13.81
N SER A 17 -11.79 -13.33 -13.30
CA SER A 17 -11.92 -13.63 -11.88
C SER A 17 -11.00 -12.76 -11.02
N GLY A 18 -9.75 -12.53 -11.47
CA GLY A 18 -8.81 -11.65 -10.78
C GLY A 18 -9.23 -10.17 -10.79
N LEU A 19 -9.77 -9.66 -11.89
CA LEU A 19 -10.28 -8.28 -11.94
C LEU A 19 -11.52 -8.12 -11.07
N ALA A 20 -12.48 -9.05 -11.15
CA ALA A 20 -13.68 -9.01 -10.32
C ALA A 20 -13.34 -9.00 -8.83
N GLU A 21 -12.38 -9.82 -8.41
CA GLU A 21 -11.88 -9.83 -7.04
C GLU A 21 -11.24 -8.50 -6.61
N LEU A 22 -10.42 -7.91 -7.47
CA LEU A 22 -9.82 -6.59 -7.21
C LEU A 22 -10.90 -5.52 -7.03
N TRP A 23 -11.93 -5.53 -7.88
CA TRP A 23 -13.08 -4.63 -7.77
C TRP A 23 -13.84 -4.82 -6.46
N VAL A 24 -14.08 -6.06 -6.03
CA VAL A 24 -14.73 -6.34 -4.73
C VAL A 24 -13.92 -5.73 -3.59
N TYR A 25 -12.60 -5.93 -3.56
CA TYR A 25 -11.74 -5.34 -2.52
C TYR A 25 -11.74 -3.82 -2.55
N LEU A 26 -11.65 -3.23 -3.74
CA LEU A 26 -11.72 -1.79 -3.91
C LEU A 26 -13.07 -1.23 -3.40
N CYS A 27 -14.19 -1.89 -3.72
CA CYS A 27 -15.50 -1.50 -3.22
C CYS A 27 -15.59 -1.60 -1.69
N LEU A 28 -15.08 -2.67 -1.08
CA LEU A 28 -15.05 -2.81 0.38
C LEU A 28 -14.25 -1.69 1.06
N ILE A 29 -13.08 -1.35 0.52
CA ILE A 29 -12.22 -0.27 1.03
C ILE A 29 -12.89 1.10 0.81
N PHE A 30 -13.46 1.33 -0.37
CA PHE A 30 -14.16 2.57 -0.69
C PHE A 30 -15.35 2.80 0.25
N LEU A 31 -16.18 1.78 0.45
CA LEU A 31 -17.36 1.86 1.31
C LEU A 31 -16.99 2.09 2.78
N SER A 32 -15.81 1.64 3.23
CA SER A 32 -15.35 1.84 4.62
C SER A 32 -14.61 3.16 4.84
N ALA A 33 -14.05 3.78 3.80
CA ALA A 33 -13.11 4.90 3.95
C ALA A 33 -13.37 6.13 3.06
N SER A 34 -14.51 6.20 2.35
CA SER A 34 -14.91 7.33 1.49
C SER A 34 -15.42 8.57 2.23
N GLY A 35 -15.02 8.75 3.49
CA GLY A 35 -15.36 9.93 4.30
C GLY A 35 -14.96 11.23 3.62
N ALA A 36 -15.55 12.34 4.06
CA ALA A 36 -15.33 13.66 3.46
C ALA A 36 -13.85 14.05 3.37
N VAL A 37 -13.54 14.90 2.39
CA VAL A 37 -12.23 15.51 2.20
C VAL A 37 -12.30 16.97 2.70
N PRO A 38 -11.33 17.45 3.49
CA PRO A 38 -10.16 16.72 3.97
C PRO A 38 -10.50 15.74 5.11
N GLY A 39 -9.83 14.60 5.11
CA GLY A 39 -9.69 13.73 6.27
C GLY A 39 -8.78 14.37 7.32
N ILE A 40 -8.72 13.77 8.50
CA ILE A 40 -8.09 14.36 9.70
C ILE A 40 -6.61 14.70 9.44
N ASN A 41 -5.86 13.77 8.83
CA ASN A 41 -4.45 13.96 8.54
C ASN A 41 -4.20 14.75 7.23
N GLU A 42 -5.15 14.76 6.30
CA GLU A 42 -5.00 15.42 5.00
C GLU A 42 -4.92 16.95 5.14
N SER A 43 -5.65 17.51 6.11
CA SER A 43 -5.61 18.94 6.43
C SER A 43 -4.24 19.41 6.92
N HIS A 44 -3.38 18.49 7.36
CA HIS A 44 -2.01 18.79 7.77
C HIS A 44 -1.02 18.47 6.65
N TYR A 45 -1.05 17.24 6.14
CA TYR A 45 -0.04 16.76 5.19
C TYR A 45 -0.16 17.37 3.79
N LEU A 46 -1.37 17.68 3.29
CA LEU A 46 -1.51 18.23 1.94
C LEU A 46 -1.12 19.70 1.86
N PRO A 47 -1.48 20.57 2.83
CA PRO A 47 -0.91 21.91 2.92
C PRO A 47 0.62 21.88 3.06
N LYS A 48 1.17 20.98 3.89
CA LYS A 48 2.62 20.79 4.04
C LYS A 48 3.29 20.45 2.70
N ALA A 49 2.71 19.49 1.99
CA ALA A 49 3.17 19.09 0.66
C ALA A 49 3.12 20.25 -0.35
N LYS A 50 2.06 21.07 -0.32
CA LYS A 50 1.97 22.25 -1.19
C LYS A 50 3.02 23.29 -0.84
N HIS A 51 3.19 23.59 0.44
CA HIS A 51 4.18 24.54 0.94
C HIS A 51 5.61 24.14 0.54
N LEU A 52 5.93 22.82 0.54
CA LEU A 52 7.22 22.30 0.07
C LEU A 52 7.57 22.72 -1.37
N TRP A 53 6.57 22.87 -2.25
CA TRP A 53 6.76 23.27 -3.65
C TRP A 53 6.51 24.75 -3.92
N ASP A 54 5.83 25.43 -3.00
CA ASP A 54 5.46 26.85 -3.08
C ASP A 54 5.45 27.44 -1.66
N SER A 55 6.60 27.94 -1.21
CA SER A 55 6.73 28.52 0.13
C SER A 55 5.96 29.83 0.32
N SER A 56 5.40 30.40 -0.75
CA SER A 56 4.49 31.55 -0.66
C SER A 56 3.08 31.14 -0.21
N PHE A 57 2.76 29.86 -0.26
CA PHE A 57 1.51 29.31 0.27
C PHE A 57 1.58 29.23 1.80
N ALA A 58 0.83 30.09 2.51
CA ALA A 58 0.83 30.18 3.98
C ALA A 58 2.24 30.41 4.58
N PRO A 59 2.87 31.56 4.27
CA PRO A 59 4.22 31.89 4.75
C PRO A 59 4.19 32.18 6.26
N GLY A 60 5.23 31.78 7.00
CA GLY A 60 5.33 31.96 8.44
C GLY A 60 4.54 30.95 9.28
N ASP A 61 3.90 29.96 8.66
CA ASP A 61 3.29 28.86 9.39
C ASP A 61 4.36 27.90 9.93
N LEU A 62 4.48 27.85 11.27
CA LEU A 62 5.51 27.06 11.96
C LEU A 62 5.44 25.57 11.63
N PHE A 63 4.25 25.02 11.41
CA PHE A 63 4.10 23.62 11.04
C PHE A 63 4.53 23.40 9.59
N LEU A 64 4.13 24.26 8.66
CA LEU A 64 4.50 24.15 7.25
C LEU A 64 5.99 24.38 6.99
N GLU A 65 6.66 25.19 7.81
CA GLU A 65 8.11 25.45 7.72
C GLU A 65 8.99 24.43 8.47
N SER A 66 8.40 23.58 9.32
CA SER A 66 9.15 22.55 10.05
C SER A 66 9.78 21.48 9.14
N HIS A 67 10.63 20.60 9.68
CA HIS A 67 11.18 19.47 8.91
C HIS A 67 10.08 18.51 8.42
N ASP A 68 10.23 17.99 7.20
CA ASP A 68 9.31 17.02 6.63
C ASP A 68 9.66 15.57 7.01
N SER A 69 8.79 14.93 7.78
CA SER A 69 8.97 13.53 8.22
C SER A 69 8.55 12.49 7.18
N HIS A 70 7.87 12.89 6.10
CA HIS A 70 7.24 12.01 5.11
C HIS A 70 7.55 12.50 3.67
N PHE A 71 8.83 12.75 3.42
CA PHE A 71 9.32 13.42 2.21
C PHE A 71 8.74 12.89 0.91
N LEU A 72 8.66 11.57 0.69
CA LEU A 72 8.10 11.03 -0.56
C LEU A 72 6.64 11.44 -0.75
N THR A 73 5.80 11.29 0.27
CA THR A 73 4.39 11.71 0.20
C THR A 73 4.27 13.19 -0.09
N SER A 74 5.03 14.03 0.62
CA SER A 74 5.00 15.47 0.42
C SER A 74 5.51 15.89 -0.95
N MET A 75 6.55 15.24 -1.46
CA MET A 75 7.08 15.49 -2.81
C MET A 75 6.04 15.17 -3.88
N PHE A 76 5.46 13.96 -3.86
CA PHE A 76 4.47 13.54 -4.87
C PHE A 76 3.16 14.32 -4.77
N ALA A 77 2.62 14.49 -3.56
CA ALA A 77 1.39 15.24 -3.34
C ALA A 77 1.56 16.72 -3.70
N GLY A 78 2.70 17.30 -3.31
CA GLY A 78 3.02 18.70 -3.55
C GLY A 78 3.18 19.01 -5.04
N LEU A 79 3.82 18.12 -5.81
CA LEU A 79 3.94 18.27 -7.25
C LEU A 79 2.57 18.36 -7.93
N LEU A 80 1.61 17.53 -7.51
CA LEU A 80 0.23 17.59 -8.01
C LEU A 80 -0.48 18.85 -7.53
N ALA A 81 -0.26 19.27 -6.27
CA ALA A 81 -0.85 20.47 -5.67
C ALA A 81 -0.37 21.80 -6.27
N ARG A 82 0.62 21.78 -7.17
CA ARG A 82 0.99 22.92 -8.01
C ARG A 82 -0.08 23.24 -9.06
N TRP A 83 -0.79 22.22 -9.52
CA TRP A 83 -1.72 22.33 -10.66
C TRP A 83 -3.17 22.03 -10.28
N LEU A 84 -3.37 21.30 -9.17
CA LEU A 84 -4.67 20.81 -8.74
C LEU A 84 -5.04 21.37 -7.36
N PRO A 85 -6.34 21.58 -7.08
CA PRO A 85 -6.82 21.86 -5.72
C PRO A 85 -6.44 20.74 -4.75
N LEU A 86 -6.17 21.08 -3.48
CA LEU A 86 -5.80 20.10 -2.45
C LEU A 86 -6.84 18.98 -2.31
N ALA A 87 -8.13 19.30 -2.45
CA ALA A 87 -9.20 18.29 -2.39
C ALA A 87 -9.10 17.28 -3.55
N THR A 88 -8.72 17.72 -4.75
CA THR A 88 -8.49 16.83 -5.89
C THR A 88 -7.28 15.94 -5.65
N VAL A 89 -6.19 16.50 -5.11
CA VAL A 89 -4.98 15.73 -4.75
C VAL A 89 -5.31 14.67 -3.70
N ALA A 90 -6.11 15.01 -2.69
CA ALA A 90 -6.58 14.07 -1.67
C ALA A 90 -7.32 12.88 -2.30
N TRP A 91 -8.32 13.13 -3.14
CA TRP A 91 -9.07 12.06 -3.81
C TRP A 91 -8.20 11.18 -4.71
N LEU A 92 -7.29 11.78 -5.49
CA LEU A 92 -6.35 11.02 -6.32
C LEU A 92 -5.43 10.13 -5.48
N GLY A 93 -4.90 10.67 -4.37
CA GLY A 93 -4.05 9.94 -3.46
C GLY A 93 -4.78 8.82 -2.72
N ARG A 94 -6.04 9.03 -2.31
CA ARG A 94 -6.90 7.98 -1.74
C ARG A 94 -7.17 6.87 -2.73
N LEU A 95 -7.59 7.20 -3.96
CA LEU A 95 -7.83 6.21 -5.01
C LEU A 95 -6.57 5.38 -5.31
N LEU A 96 -5.41 6.03 -5.40
CA LEU A 96 -4.13 5.34 -5.57
C LEU A 96 -3.84 4.40 -4.40
N SER A 97 -4.01 4.88 -3.16
CA SER A 97 -3.78 4.11 -1.94
C SER A 97 -4.71 2.89 -1.86
N TRP A 98 -5.99 3.06 -2.18
CA TRP A 98 -6.99 1.99 -2.16
C TRP A 98 -6.75 0.96 -3.25
N LEU A 99 -6.38 1.38 -4.46
CA LEU A 99 -6.02 0.47 -5.54
C LEU A 99 -4.77 -0.34 -5.17
N LEU A 100 -3.76 0.31 -4.60
CA LEU A 100 -2.53 -0.35 -4.14
C LEU A 100 -2.84 -1.34 -3.00
N LEU A 101 -3.70 -0.96 -2.05
CA LEU A 101 -4.12 -1.84 -0.97
C LEU A 101 -4.91 -3.05 -1.50
N ALA A 102 -5.92 -2.84 -2.34
CA ALA A 102 -6.71 -3.91 -2.94
C ALA A 102 -5.82 -4.89 -3.73
N TRP A 103 -4.87 -4.37 -4.49
CA TRP A 103 -3.92 -5.17 -5.24
C TRP A 103 -2.98 -5.96 -4.32
N SER A 104 -2.37 -5.33 -3.32
CA SER A 104 -1.49 -5.99 -2.36
C SER A 104 -2.21 -7.06 -1.54
N TRP A 105 -3.45 -6.80 -1.13
CA TRP A 105 -4.32 -7.75 -0.45
C TRP A 105 -4.61 -8.97 -1.32
N GLN A 106 -4.94 -8.75 -2.60
CA GLN A 106 -5.14 -9.84 -3.54
C GLN A 106 -3.89 -10.72 -3.66
N ARG A 107 -2.70 -10.12 -3.70
CA ARG A 107 -1.42 -10.86 -3.74
C ARG A 107 -1.19 -11.66 -2.47
N LEU A 108 -1.38 -11.04 -1.31
CA LEU A 108 -1.22 -11.70 -0.01
C LEU A 108 -2.16 -12.90 0.12
N ARG A 109 -3.44 -12.70 -0.19
CA ARG A 109 -4.43 -13.78 -0.16
C ARG A 109 -4.04 -14.94 -1.07
N ARG A 110 -3.51 -14.68 -2.29
CA ARG A 110 -3.03 -15.75 -3.17
C ARG A 110 -1.87 -16.51 -2.57
N SER A 111 -0.92 -15.82 -1.94
CA SER A 111 0.21 -16.47 -1.26
C SER A 111 -0.25 -17.32 -0.08
N LEU A 112 -1.35 -16.95 0.59
CA LEU A 112 -1.97 -17.72 1.66
C LEU A 112 -2.94 -18.81 1.16
N GLU A 113 -3.09 -18.97 -0.15
CA GLU A 113 -4.01 -19.93 -0.78
C GLU A 113 -5.48 -19.81 -0.33
N LEU A 114 -5.90 -18.62 0.13
CA LEU A 114 -7.28 -18.39 0.55
C LEU A 114 -8.20 -18.24 -0.66
N SER A 115 -9.42 -18.77 -0.51
CA SER A 115 -10.49 -18.56 -1.49
C SER A 115 -10.83 -17.06 -1.61
N PRO A 116 -11.32 -16.58 -2.76
CA PRO A 116 -11.68 -15.16 -2.92
C PRO A 116 -12.70 -14.67 -1.88
N VAL A 117 -13.66 -15.53 -1.51
CA VAL A 117 -14.67 -15.24 -0.48
C VAL A 117 -14.02 -15.11 0.91
N ALA A 118 -13.15 -16.05 1.29
CA ALA A 118 -12.42 -15.95 2.56
C ALA A 118 -11.54 -14.69 2.60
N GLY A 119 -10.88 -14.35 1.49
CA GLY A 119 -10.10 -13.11 1.36
C GLY A 119 -10.95 -11.85 1.51
N ALA A 120 -12.17 -11.83 0.97
CA ALA A 120 -13.10 -10.72 1.12
C ALA A 120 -13.62 -10.57 2.56
N LEU A 121 -14.00 -11.69 3.19
CA LEU A 121 -14.44 -11.70 4.59
C LEU A 121 -13.31 -11.27 5.54
N ALA A 122 -12.09 -11.74 5.31
CA ALA A 122 -10.93 -11.33 6.10
C ALA A 122 -10.62 -9.83 5.94
N LEU A 123 -10.71 -9.29 4.71
CA LEU A 123 -10.55 -7.85 4.47
C LEU A 123 -11.64 -7.05 5.19
N ALA A 124 -12.91 -7.44 5.02
CA ALA A 124 -14.03 -6.78 5.68
C ALA A 124 -13.88 -6.83 7.21
N GLY A 125 -13.53 -7.98 7.77
CA GLY A 125 -13.25 -8.13 9.20
C GLY A 125 -12.11 -7.22 9.68
N TRP A 126 -11.03 -7.13 8.91
CA TRP A 126 -9.93 -6.22 9.23
C TRP A 126 -10.37 -4.75 9.17
N LEU A 127 -11.12 -4.33 8.15
CA LEU A 127 -11.66 -2.97 8.03
C LEU A 127 -12.60 -2.64 9.19
N LEU A 128 -13.43 -3.58 9.63
CA LEU A 128 -14.28 -3.43 10.82
C LEU A 128 -13.45 -3.32 12.10
N ALA A 129 -12.38 -4.11 12.24
CA ALA A 129 -11.47 -4.02 13.38
C ALA A 129 -10.69 -2.69 13.40
N VAL A 130 -10.32 -2.17 12.24
CA VAL A 130 -9.72 -0.84 12.09
C VAL A 130 -10.71 0.23 12.57
N HIS A 131 -11.94 0.18 12.07
CA HIS A 131 -12.98 1.19 12.34
C HIS A 131 -13.48 1.15 13.80
N TYR A 132 -13.84 -0.02 14.31
CA TYR A 132 -14.44 -0.17 15.65
C TYR A 132 -13.42 -0.52 16.74
N GLY A 133 -12.33 -1.20 16.38
CA GLY A 133 -11.28 -1.62 17.31
C GLY A 133 -10.07 -0.69 17.38
N ASN A 134 -10.06 0.39 16.58
CA ASN A 134 -8.95 1.34 16.49
C ASN A 134 -7.60 0.69 16.14
N TRP A 135 -7.61 -0.45 15.43
CA TRP A 135 -6.38 -1.09 14.95
C TRP A 135 -5.74 -0.19 13.89
N ALA A 136 -4.72 0.58 14.27
CA ALA A 136 -4.07 1.60 13.46
C ALA A 136 -4.97 2.79 13.03
N GLY A 137 -6.22 2.89 13.52
CA GLY A 137 -7.13 4.00 13.23
C GLY A 137 -7.37 4.24 11.73
N GLU A 138 -7.63 5.47 11.31
CA GLU A 138 -7.81 5.80 9.88
C GLU A 138 -6.55 5.59 9.01
N TRP A 139 -5.40 5.26 9.61
CA TRP A 139 -4.09 5.39 8.97
C TRP A 139 -3.78 4.35 7.90
N VAL A 140 -4.62 3.33 7.75
CA VAL A 140 -4.45 2.29 6.71
C VAL A 140 -5.25 2.62 5.45
N VAL A 141 -6.46 3.15 5.60
CA VAL A 141 -7.42 3.30 4.50
C VAL A 141 -8.09 4.66 4.39
N GLY A 142 -7.98 5.53 5.39
CA GLY A 142 -8.68 6.82 5.45
C GLY A 142 -8.13 7.88 4.50
N GLY A 143 -7.57 8.95 5.07
CA GLY A 143 -6.98 10.05 4.30
C GLY A 143 -5.70 9.66 3.56
N PHE A 144 -5.36 10.39 2.50
CA PHE A 144 -4.08 10.21 1.80
C PHE A 144 -2.90 10.70 2.66
N GLU A 145 -2.07 9.76 3.08
CA GLU A 145 -0.84 10.01 3.84
C GLU A 145 0.23 8.95 3.54
N ALA A 146 1.43 9.10 4.12
CA ALA A 146 2.53 8.15 3.93
C ALA A 146 2.19 6.71 4.33
N LYS A 147 1.43 6.55 5.42
CA LYS A 147 1.06 5.23 5.96
C LYS A 147 0.17 4.45 5.00
N THR A 148 -0.77 5.11 4.32
CA THR A 148 -1.69 4.45 3.39
C THR A 148 -1.00 3.90 2.15
N ILE A 149 0.21 4.39 1.84
CA ILE A 149 1.10 3.80 0.82
C ILE A 149 2.02 2.73 1.41
N ALA A 150 2.55 2.95 2.62
CA ALA A 150 3.50 2.02 3.24
C ALA A 150 2.88 0.66 3.60
N TYR A 151 1.66 0.63 4.15
CA TYR A 151 1.00 -0.64 4.53
C TYR A 151 0.81 -1.60 3.35
N PRO A 152 0.27 -1.20 2.20
CA PRO A 152 0.22 -2.05 1.01
C PRO A 152 1.58 -2.62 0.59
N LEU A 153 2.65 -1.84 0.68
CA LEU A 153 4.01 -2.30 0.38
C LEU A 153 4.47 -3.37 1.37
N VAL A 154 4.15 -3.21 2.67
CA VAL A 154 4.38 -4.27 3.67
C VAL A 154 3.61 -5.56 3.30
N LEU A 155 2.34 -5.46 2.87
CA LEU A 155 1.57 -6.64 2.45
C LEU A 155 2.19 -7.36 1.24
N LEU A 156 2.76 -6.63 0.28
CA LEU A 156 3.51 -7.21 -0.83
C LEU A 156 4.80 -7.90 -0.36
N GLY A 157 5.48 -7.31 0.62
CA GLY A 157 6.62 -7.91 1.30
C GLY A 157 6.25 -9.24 1.96
N LEU A 158 5.16 -9.26 2.74
CA LEU A 158 4.63 -10.48 3.37
C LEU A 158 4.22 -11.52 2.33
N ALA A 159 3.52 -11.12 1.27
CA ALA A 159 3.13 -12.01 0.17
C ALA A 159 4.36 -12.65 -0.50
N SER A 160 5.45 -11.88 -0.64
CA SER A 160 6.72 -12.35 -1.18
C SER A 160 7.46 -13.28 -0.22
N MET A 161 7.38 -13.00 1.09
CA MET A 161 7.98 -13.82 2.15
C MET A 161 7.33 -15.21 2.18
N ILE A 162 5.99 -15.27 2.15
CA ILE A 162 5.23 -16.53 2.09
C ILE A 162 5.57 -17.31 0.81
N ALA A 163 5.74 -16.62 -0.31
CA ALA A 163 6.17 -17.23 -1.58
C ALA A 163 7.66 -17.59 -1.62
N GLY A 164 8.42 -17.36 -0.54
CA GLY A 164 9.86 -17.62 -0.44
C GLY A 164 10.75 -16.72 -1.30
N LYS A 165 10.22 -15.62 -1.86
CA LYS A 165 10.93 -14.72 -2.79
C LYS A 165 11.60 -13.55 -2.07
N TRP A 166 12.73 -13.82 -1.41
CA TRP A 166 13.33 -12.89 -0.45
C TRP A 166 13.94 -11.61 -1.04
N HIS A 167 14.37 -11.63 -2.31
CA HIS A 167 14.82 -10.40 -2.98
C HIS A 167 13.68 -9.38 -3.10
N TRP A 168 12.45 -9.83 -3.34
CA TRP A 168 11.27 -8.97 -3.32
C TRP A 168 10.88 -8.53 -1.92
N VAL A 169 11.08 -9.37 -0.89
CA VAL A 169 10.81 -8.97 0.51
C VAL A 169 11.59 -7.71 0.85
N TRP A 170 12.90 -7.69 0.61
CA TRP A 170 13.74 -6.54 0.93
C TRP A 170 13.40 -5.31 0.11
N LEU A 171 13.08 -5.48 -1.18
CA LEU A 171 12.63 -4.36 -2.01
C LEU A 171 11.36 -3.73 -1.46
N TRP A 172 10.35 -4.54 -1.11
CA TRP A 172 9.07 -4.02 -0.62
C TRP A 172 9.18 -3.42 0.78
N MET A 173 9.95 -4.04 1.70
CA MET A 173 10.17 -3.48 3.04
C MET A 173 10.97 -2.18 2.98
N GLY A 174 12.00 -2.10 2.13
CA GLY A 174 12.76 -0.88 1.89
C GLY A 174 11.91 0.23 1.27
N ALA A 175 11.06 -0.10 0.30
CA ALA A 175 10.10 0.85 -0.26
C ALA A 175 9.11 1.34 0.81
N ALA A 176 8.54 0.44 1.62
CA ALA A 176 7.65 0.81 2.72
C ALA A 176 8.33 1.76 3.71
N MET A 177 9.60 1.51 4.06
CA MET A 177 10.41 2.36 4.94
C MET A 177 10.62 3.75 4.33
N ALA A 178 10.90 3.82 3.03
CA ALA A 178 11.13 5.09 2.34
C ALA A 178 9.87 5.98 2.33
N TRP A 179 8.67 5.38 2.27
CA TRP A 179 7.42 6.12 2.40
C TRP A 179 7.11 6.49 3.84
N HIS A 180 7.23 5.52 4.76
CA HIS A 180 6.96 5.75 6.17
C HIS A 180 7.93 4.96 7.07
N PRO A 181 8.90 5.63 7.72
CA PRO A 181 9.96 4.96 8.48
C PRO A 181 9.45 4.04 9.58
N LEU A 182 8.41 4.40 10.33
CA LEU A 182 7.93 3.49 11.40
C LEU A 182 7.24 2.23 10.85
N VAL A 183 6.32 2.37 9.88
CA VAL A 183 5.59 1.22 9.31
C VAL A 183 6.56 0.27 8.61
N GLY A 184 7.37 0.78 7.68
CA GLY A 184 8.33 -0.04 6.95
C GLY A 184 9.49 -0.50 7.82
N GLY A 185 9.90 0.29 8.81
CA GLY A 185 11.00 -0.06 9.70
C GLY A 185 10.67 -1.19 10.65
N TRP A 186 9.52 -1.14 11.32
CA TRP A 186 9.10 -2.26 12.17
C TRP A 186 8.81 -3.53 11.37
N ALA A 187 8.25 -3.41 10.17
CA ALA A 187 8.04 -4.54 9.27
C ALA A 187 9.37 -5.14 8.78
N GLY A 188 10.31 -4.27 8.37
CA GLY A 188 11.65 -4.66 7.92
C GLY A 188 12.49 -5.29 9.03
N LEU A 189 12.43 -4.75 10.25
CA LEU A 189 13.08 -5.34 11.43
C LEU A 189 12.52 -6.73 11.73
N SER A 190 11.20 -6.90 11.70
CA SER A 190 10.56 -8.20 11.87
C SER A 190 11.00 -9.21 10.81
N ALA A 191 11.07 -8.79 9.54
CA ALA A 191 11.61 -9.61 8.46
C ALA A 191 13.10 -9.94 8.66
N GLY A 192 13.88 -8.99 9.19
CA GLY A 192 15.29 -9.14 9.57
C GLY A 192 15.50 -10.21 10.63
N LEU A 193 14.64 -10.26 11.65
CA LEU A 193 14.71 -11.32 12.66
C LEU A 193 14.49 -12.69 12.01
N VAL A 194 13.45 -12.87 11.19
CA VAL A 194 13.22 -14.14 10.46
C VAL A 194 14.44 -14.51 9.61
N TRP A 195 15.02 -13.54 8.91
CA TRP A 195 16.21 -13.72 8.08
C TRP A 195 17.42 -14.22 8.87
N LEU A 196 17.66 -13.67 10.06
CA LEU A 196 18.77 -14.06 10.91
C LEU A 196 18.60 -15.46 11.51
N PHE A 197 17.37 -15.89 11.78
CA PHE A 197 17.09 -17.20 12.37
C PHE A 197 16.95 -18.34 11.33
N GLN A 198 16.96 -18.04 10.04
CA GLN A 198 16.86 -19.04 8.96
C GLN A 198 18.07 -18.95 8.01
N PRO A 199 19.17 -19.66 8.32
CA PRO A 199 20.46 -19.53 7.62
C PRO A 199 20.42 -19.96 6.15
N GLU A 200 19.38 -20.68 5.72
CA GLU A 200 19.17 -21.07 4.33
C GLU A 200 18.65 -19.93 3.42
N LEU A 201 18.09 -18.87 4.00
CA LEU A 201 17.45 -17.79 3.24
C LEU A 201 18.40 -16.96 2.38
N PRO A 202 19.61 -16.57 2.85
CA PRO A 202 20.60 -15.92 2.00
C PRO A 202 20.88 -16.74 0.74
N ARG A 203 21.16 -18.05 0.88
CA ARG A 203 21.42 -18.94 -0.24
C ARG A 203 20.23 -19.00 -1.21
N ARG A 204 19.01 -19.14 -0.69
CA ARG A 204 17.78 -19.12 -1.50
C ARG A 204 17.61 -17.81 -2.28
N MET A 205 17.91 -16.67 -1.65
CA MET A 205 17.82 -15.37 -2.32
C MET A 205 18.82 -15.26 -3.47
N TRP A 206 20.06 -15.67 -3.26
CA TRP A 206 21.09 -15.66 -4.31
C TRP A 206 20.69 -16.52 -5.51
N GLN A 207 20.13 -17.70 -5.28
CA GLN A 207 19.64 -18.59 -6.34
C GLN A 207 18.44 -18.04 -7.13
N GLN A 208 17.76 -17.00 -6.62
CA GLN A 208 16.63 -16.37 -7.28
C GLN A 208 17.04 -15.23 -8.22
N LEU A 209 18.31 -14.81 -8.19
CA LEU A 209 18.83 -13.78 -9.07
C LEU A 209 19.35 -14.47 -10.35
N PRO A 210 18.70 -14.27 -11.53
CA PRO A 210 18.98 -15.05 -12.75
C PRO A 210 20.39 -14.87 -13.34
N TRP A 211 21.23 -14.02 -12.74
CA TRP A 211 22.49 -13.54 -13.28
C TRP A 211 23.69 -13.77 -12.32
N LEU A 212 23.50 -14.59 -11.28
CA LEU A 212 24.55 -15.06 -10.37
C LEU A 212 24.51 -16.59 -10.28
#